data_AF-A0A146KFS5-F1
#
_entry.id   AF-A0A146KFS5-F1
#
_cell.length_a   1.000
_cell.length_b   1.000
_cell.length_c   1.000
_cell.angle_alpha   90.00
_cell.angle_beta   90.00
_cell.angle_gamma   90.00
#
_symmetry.space_group_name_H-M   'P 1'
#
loop_
_entity.id
_entity.type
_entity.pdbx_description
1 polymer ?
#
loop_
_entity_poly.entity_id
_entity_poly.type
_entity_poly.pdbx_seq_one_letter_code
_entity_poly.pdbx_strand_id
1 'polypeptide(L)'
;AALYPTMDVVFKREIFPSGFPIRIGAIDSLLRKVHIQDNFTFKNTDPAPAGLRENALNIHKYRQQQSRMIHNITINIPKAYNLEVFDRVGKVDSVVITEGDQMTQVVVFPRHELFGQSIGEISLEYDTDIISQENEKIGFTIQSIPKLTPLSFYSKVEICVYPPSTAKNVQFYSGFSLESEVASEKKKALDVVNRQGKCFGRGKTAEILARRDFGLTWEIDMELVKHKLLVIACSIAAFVGTAWLFRLLL
;
A
#
# COMPACT_ATOMS: atom_id res chain seq x y z
N ALA A 1 28.48 -21.37 -7.25
CA ALA A 1 27.16 -20.95 -6.75
C ALA A 1 26.76 -19.67 -7.49
N ALA A 2 25.57 -19.61 -8.09
CA ALA A 2 25.09 -18.37 -8.71
C ALA A 2 24.90 -17.32 -7.59
N LEU A 3 25.59 -16.20 -7.68
CA LEU A 3 25.40 -15.07 -6.76
C LEU A 3 24.12 -14.35 -7.18
N TYR A 4 23.04 -14.56 -6.42
CA TYR A 4 21.80 -13.82 -6.60
C TYR A 4 22.04 -12.33 -6.30
N PRO A 5 21.49 -11.41 -7.11
CA PRO A 5 21.66 -9.99 -6.86
C PRO A 5 21.03 -9.61 -5.52
N THR A 6 21.68 -8.71 -4.79
CA THR A 6 21.17 -8.22 -3.50
C THR A 6 20.58 -6.83 -3.68
N MET A 7 19.34 -6.68 -3.22
CA MET A 7 18.59 -5.44 -3.37
C MET A 7 18.46 -4.73 -2.01
N ASP A 8 18.82 -3.45 -1.96
CA ASP A 8 18.49 -2.59 -0.82
C ASP A 8 17.14 -1.91 -1.07
N VAL A 9 16.28 -1.89 -0.06
CA VAL A 9 14.88 -1.47 -0.19
C VAL A 9 14.51 -0.44 0.88
N VAL A 10 14.03 0.71 0.42
CA VAL A 10 13.26 1.62 1.26
C VAL A 10 11.78 1.32 1.01
N PHE A 11 11.05 1.00 2.08
CA PHE A 11 9.66 0.60 2.01
C PHE A 11 8.78 1.52 2.84
N LYS A 12 7.72 2.02 2.22
CA LYS A 12 6.65 2.74 2.91
C LYS A 12 5.31 2.13 2.57
N ARG A 13 4.55 1.73 3.59
CA ARG A 13 3.17 1.26 3.47
C ARG A 13 2.21 2.25 4.09
N GLU A 14 1.15 2.57 3.38
CA GLU A 14 0.02 3.32 3.91
C GLU A 14 -1.23 2.44 3.90
N ILE A 15 -1.92 2.36 5.03
CA ILE A 15 -3.07 1.49 5.24
C ILE A 15 -4.29 2.36 5.56
N PHE A 16 -5.36 2.16 4.79
CA PHE A 16 -6.63 2.86 4.91
C PHE A 16 -7.77 1.85 5.07
N PRO A 17 -8.07 1.42 6.30
CA PRO A 17 -9.24 0.59 6.55
C PRO A 17 -10.53 1.33 6.16
N SER A 18 -11.48 0.62 5.57
CA SER A 18 -12.85 1.11 5.42
C SER A 18 -13.51 1.17 6.80
N GLY A 19 -14.15 2.29 7.13
CA GLY A 19 -14.93 2.41 8.39
C GLY A 19 -16.35 2.83 8.19
N PHE A 20 -16.86 2.66 6.98
CA PHE A 20 -18.25 2.95 6.69
C PHE A 20 -19.01 1.64 6.58
N PRO A 21 -19.96 1.37 7.47
CA PRO A 21 -21.05 0.42 7.24
C PRO A 21 -22.25 1.18 6.64
N ILE A 22 -22.20 1.68 5.39
CA ILE A 22 -23.46 2.02 4.72
C ILE A 22 -23.96 0.78 4.00
N ARG A 23 -24.98 0.14 4.56
CA ARG A 23 -25.89 -0.62 3.71
C ARG A 23 -26.75 0.37 2.94
N ILE A 24 -26.34 0.69 1.70
CA ILE A 24 -27.26 1.26 0.70
C ILE A 24 -27.80 0.08 -0.09
N GLY A 25 -28.93 -0.47 0.33
CA GLY A 25 -29.51 -1.67 -0.30
C GLY A 25 -28.66 -2.94 -0.10
N ALA A 26 -28.53 -3.76 -1.15
CA ALA A 26 -27.94 -5.11 -1.11
C ALA A 26 -26.43 -5.18 -1.44
N ILE A 27 -25.72 -4.06 -1.51
CA ILE A 27 -24.29 -4.04 -1.88
C ILE A 27 -23.43 -4.10 -0.61
N ASP A 28 -23.16 -5.32 -0.14
CA ASP A 28 -22.30 -5.58 1.04
C ASP A 28 -20.78 -5.49 0.74
N SER A 29 -20.35 -5.20 -0.50
CA SER A 29 -18.98 -5.48 -0.99
C SER A 29 -17.88 -4.44 -0.66
N LEU A 30 -18.23 -3.21 -0.26
CA LEU A 30 -17.26 -2.15 0.06
C LEU A 30 -16.96 -2.02 1.57
N LEU A 31 -17.72 -2.73 2.40
CA LEU A 31 -17.77 -2.52 3.87
C LEU A 31 -16.73 -3.34 4.64
N ARG A 32 -15.85 -4.06 3.93
CA ARG A 32 -14.93 -5.06 4.51
C ARG A 32 -13.54 -4.99 3.91
N LYS A 33 -13.15 -3.85 3.35
CA LYS A 33 -11.89 -3.72 2.63
C LYS A 33 -10.92 -2.80 3.34
N VAL A 34 -9.66 -3.17 3.28
CA VAL A 34 -8.53 -2.35 3.67
C VAL A 34 -7.81 -1.97 2.39
N HIS A 35 -7.80 -0.68 2.08
CA HIS A 35 -7.04 -0.16 0.96
C HIS A 35 -5.59 0.05 1.40
N ILE A 36 -4.64 -0.42 0.60
CA ILE A 36 -3.22 -0.43 0.91
C ILE A 36 -2.45 0.20 -0.25
N GLN A 37 -1.52 1.07 0.10
CA GLN A 37 -0.57 1.67 -0.83
C GLN A 37 0.86 1.35 -0.36
N ASP A 38 1.55 0.51 -1.11
CA ASP A 38 2.91 0.09 -0.86
C ASP A 38 3.87 0.77 -1.83
N ASN A 39 4.77 1.58 -1.31
CA ASN A 39 5.79 2.28 -2.08
C ASN A 39 7.16 1.65 -1.80
N PHE A 40 7.87 1.31 -2.87
CA PHE A 40 9.19 0.71 -2.82
C PHE A 40 10.18 1.56 -3.60
N THR A 41 11.31 1.84 -2.98
CA THR A 41 12.50 2.30 -3.68
C THR A 41 13.54 1.20 -3.60
N PHE A 42 13.89 0.64 -4.75
CA PHE A 42 14.85 -0.43 -4.91
C PHE A 42 16.19 0.13 -5.36
N LYS A 43 17.28 -0.33 -4.74
CA LYS A 43 18.64 -0.07 -5.20
C LYS A 43 19.36 -1.39 -5.40
N ASN A 44 19.91 -1.61 -6.59
CA ASN A 44 20.82 -2.73 -6.80
C ASN A 44 22.14 -2.43 -6.07
N THR A 45 22.54 -3.27 -5.13
CA THR A 45 23.78 -3.04 -4.35
C THR A 45 25.03 -3.60 -5.04
N ASP A 46 24.86 -4.38 -6.10
CA ASP A 46 25.98 -4.95 -6.84
C ASP A 46 26.75 -3.88 -7.63
N PRO A 47 28.08 -4.03 -7.75
CA PRO A 47 28.91 -3.10 -8.48
C PRO A 47 28.51 -3.05 -9.95
N ALA A 48 28.64 -1.86 -10.56
CA ALA A 48 28.46 -1.72 -12.00
C ALA A 48 29.52 -2.55 -12.73
N PRO A 49 29.14 -3.33 -13.76
CA PRO A 49 30.11 -4.03 -14.58
C PRO A 49 31.07 -3.04 -15.25
N ALA A 50 32.37 -3.27 -15.13
CA ALA A 50 33.39 -2.41 -15.70
C ALA A 50 33.28 -2.34 -17.23
N GLY A 51 33.30 -1.14 -17.80
CA GLY A 51 33.31 -0.92 -19.26
C GLY A 51 31.96 -1.06 -19.96
N LEU A 52 30.87 -1.29 -19.22
CA LEU A 52 29.54 -1.35 -19.82
C LEU A 52 29.01 0.08 -20.07
N ARG A 53 29.13 0.56 -21.31
CA ARG A 53 28.26 1.64 -21.79
C ARG A 53 26.84 1.09 -21.85
N GLU A 54 25.86 1.87 -21.39
CA GLU A 54 24.42 1.56 -21.43
C GLU A 54 23.92 1.45 -22.89
N ASN A 55 24.30 0.36 -23.55
CA ASN A 55 23.85 0.02 -24.88
C ASN A 55 23.01 -1.26 -24.76
N ALA A 56 21.81 -1.25 -25.35
CA ALA A 56 20.87 -2.35 -25.36
C ALA A 56 21.51 -3.70 -25.77
N LEU A 57 22.47 -3.69 -26.71
CA LEU A 57 23.19 -4.89 -27.11
C LEU A 57 24.04 -5.49 -25.97
N ASN A 58 24.72 -4.64 -25.20
CA ASN A 58 25.54 -5.08 -24.08
C ASN A 58 24.67 -5.58 -22.93
N ILE A 59 23.56 -4.87 -22.67
CA ILE A 59 22.56 -5.25 -21.67
C ILE A 59 21.99 -6.64 -21.99
N HIS A 60 21.60 -6.90 -23.25
CA HIS A 60 21.07 -8.20 -23.66
C HIS A 60 22.10 -9.34 -23.51
N LYS A 61 23.37 -9.09 -23.89
CA LYS A 61 24.46 -10.05 -23.68
C LYS A 61 24.69 -10.33 -22.20
N TYR A 62 24.62 -9.29 -21.38
CA TYR A 62 24.81 -9.39 -19.93
C TYR A 62 23.66 -10.17 -19.26
N ARG A 63 22.43 -10.02 -19.76
CA ARG A 63 21.27 -10.83 -19.34
C ARG A 63 21.48 -12.32 -19.60
N GLN A 64 22.01 -12.69 -20.77
CA GLN A 64 22.28 -14.08 -21.13
C GLN A 64 23.36 -14.74 -20.26
N GLN A 65 24.24 -13.96 -19.64
CA GLN A 65 25.35 -14.44 -18.83
C GLN A 65 25.00 -14.68 -17.34
N GLN A 66 23.70 -14.69 -16.97
CA GLN A 66 23.24 -14.84 -15.57
C GLN A 66 23.90 -13.84 -14.60
N SER A 67 23.97 -12.59 -15.04
CA SER A 67 24.62 -11.53 -14.29
C SER A 67 23.78 -10.99 -13.14
N ARG A 68 24.41 -10.20 -12.26
CA ARG A 68 23.82 -9.56 -11.06
C ARG A 68 22.87 -8.39 -11.39
N MET A 69 22.07 -8.56 -12.43
CA MET A 69 21.09 -7.59 -12.92
C MET A 69 19.70 -8.00 -12.45
N ILE A 70 18.92 -7.03 -11.97
CA ILE A 70 17.54 -7.26 -11.55
C ILE A 70 16.65 -6.89 -12.73
N HIS A 71 16.17 -7.91 -13.44
CA HIS A 71 15.30 -7.79 -14.60
C HIS A 71 13.82 -7.87 -14.23
N ASN A 72 13.50 -8.53 -13.12
CA ASN A 72 12.18 -8.58 -12.53
C ASN A 72 12.27 -8.54 -11.01
N ILE A 73 11.18 -8.11 -10.39
CA ILE A 73 11.01 -8.11 -8.95
C ILE A 73 9.68 -8.81 -8.67
N THR A 74 9.73 -9.91 -7.94
CA THR A 74 8.54 -10.61 -7.48
C THR A 74 8.18 -10.12 -6.08
N ILE A 75 6.95 -9.66 -5.91
CA ILE A 75 6.40 -9.12 -4.68
C ILE A 75 5.22 -10.01 -4.28
N ASN A 76 5.31 -10.64 -3.11
CA ASN A 76 4.21 -11.45 -2.57
C ASN A 76 3.47 -10.62 -1.51
N ILE A 77 2.23 -10.26 -1.83
CA ILE A 77 1.31 -9.52 -0.97
C ILE A 77 0.16 -10.44 -0.54
N PRO A 78 -0.61 -10.09 0.51
CA PRO A 78 -1.85 -10.80 0.84
C PRO A 78 -2.81 -10.86 -0.36
N LYS A 79 -3.85 -11.68 -0.25
CA LYS A 79 -4.91 -11.71 -1.25
C LYS A 79 -5.41 -10.28 -1.53
N ALA A 80 -5.26 -9.87 -2.78
CA ALA A 80 -5.44 -8.51 -3.22
C ALA A 80 -6.56 -8.45 -4.27
N TYR A 81 -7.31 -7.37 -4.24
CA TYR A 81 -8.36 -7.03 -5.20
C TYR A 81 -8.08 -5.62 -5.71
N ASN A 82 -8.56 -5.31 -6.93
CA ASN A 82 -8.35 -3.99 -7.54
C ASN A 82 -6.88 -3.56 -7.56
N LEU A 83 -5.97 -4.51 -7.77
CA LEU A 83 -4.53 -4.26 -7.75
C LEU A 83 -4.10 -3.43 -8.96
N GLU A 84 -3.45 -2.31 -8.68
CA GLU A 84 -2.79 -1.46 -9.67
C GLU A 84 -1.33 -1.25 -9.30
N VAL A 85 -0.48 -1.17 -10.33
CA VAL A 85 0.97 -1.00 -10.17
C VAL A 85 1.39 0.27 -10.91
N PHE A 86 2.16 1.11 -10.23
CA PHE A 86 2.62 2.40 -10.73
C PHE A 86 4.14 2.52 -10.59
N ASP A 87 4.72 3.38 -11.41
CA ASP A 87 6.04 3.96 -11.20
C ASP A 87 5.89 5.48 -11.01
N ARG A 88 7.03 6.20 -10.95
CA ARG A 88 7.04 7.66 -10.77
C ARG A 88 6.30 8.44 -11.87
N VAL A 89 6.09 7.85 -13.05
CA VAL A 89 5.55 8.53 -14.23
C VAL A 89 4.11 8.09 -14.53
N GLY A 90 3.70 6.90 -14.09
CA GLY A 90 2.31 6.44 -14.19
C GLY A 90 2.16 4.93 -14.05
N LYS A 91 1.05 4.40 -14.56
CA LYS A 91 0.74 2.97 -14.50
C LYS A 91 1.79 2.13 -15.25
N VAL A 92 2.12 0.96 -14.70
CA VAL A 92 3.07 0.01 -15.29
C VAL A 92 2.29 -1.20 -15.76
N ASP A 93 2.21 -1.38 -17.08
CA ASP A 93 1.50 -2.52 -17.69
C ASP A 93 2.38 -3.77 -17.80
N SER A 94 3.71 -3.62 -17.66
CA SER A 94 4.68 -4.72 -17.69
C SER A 94 4.72 -5.47 -16.35
N VAL A 95 3.59 -6.09 -16.02
CA VAL A 95 3.37 -6.86 -14.78
C VAL A 95 2.70 -8.19 -15.07
N VAL A 96 3.04 -9.22 -14.29
CA VAL A 96 2.33 -10.50 -14.27
C VAL A 96 1.77 -10.69 -12.87
N ILE A 97 0.45 -10.83 -12.77
CA ILE A 97 -0.27 -11.00 -11.51
C ILE A 97 -0.82 -12.42 -11.46
N THR A 98 -0.44 -13.17 -10.43
CA THR A 98 -0.94 -14.51 -10.17
C THR A 98 -1.68 -14.51 -8.83
N GLU A 99 -2.99 -14.68 -8.88
CA GLU A 99 -3.85 -14.75 -7.70
C GLU A 99 -3.88 -16.17 -7.14
N GLY A 100 -3.51 -16.33 -5.87
CA GLY A 100 -3.70 -17.56 -5.11
C GLY A 100 -4.76 -17.38 -4.02
N ASP A 101 -5.10 -18.47 -3.34
CA ASP A 101 -6.18 -18.47 -2.34
C ASP A 101 -5.92 -17.54 -1.14
N GLN A 102 -4.65 -17.36 -0.76
CA GLN A 102 -4.24 -16.56 0.41
C GLN A 102 -3.29 -15.41 0.07
N MET A 103 -2.60 -15.47 -1.06
CA MET A 103 -1.54 -14.54 -1.44
C MET A 103 -1.66 -14.20 -2.91
N THR A 104 -1.30 -12.97 -3.26
CA THR A 104 -1.17 -12.50 -4.64
C THR A 104 0.32 -12.33 -4.94
N GLN A 105 0.77 -12.93 -6.03
CA GLN A 105 2.13 -12.74 -6.52
C GLN A 105 2.11 -11.71 -7.65
N VAL A 106 2.94 -10.68 -7.50
CA VAL A 106 3.10 -9.61 -8.48
C VAL A 106 4.52 -9.63 -9.00
N VAL A 107 4.72 -10.01 -10.25
CA VAL A 107 6.02 -9.94 -10.93
C VAL A 107 6.06 -8.65 -11.71
N VAL A 108 6.88 -7.71 -11.26
CA VAL A 108 7.07 -6.41 -11.92
C VAL A 108 8.33 -6.47 -12.78
N PHE A 109 8.23 -6.02 -14.02
CA PHE A 109 9.36 -5.78 -14.91
C PHE A 109 9.62 -4.27 -14.93
N PRO A 110 10.67 -3.77 -14.24
CA PRO A 110 11.01 -2.36 -14.25
C PRO A 110 11.22 -1.84 -15.67
N ARG A 111 10.85 -0.58 -15.95
CA ARG A 111 10.99 0.04 -17.29
C ARG A 111 12.45 0.12 -17.75
N HIS A 112 13.38 0.22 -16.81
CA HIS A 112 14.81 0.03 -17.02
C HIS A 112 15.33 -1.04 -16.07
N GLU A 113 16.19 -1.93 -16.56
CA GLU A 113 16.79 -2.97 -15.71
C GLU A 113 17.67 -2.34 -14.63
N LEU A 114 17.64 -2.92 -13.43
CA LEU A 114 18.43 -2.40 -12.34
C LEU A 114 19.80 -3.09 -12.31
N PHE A 115 20.84 -2.37 -12.73
CA PHE A 115 22.24 -2.78 -12.66
C PHE A 115 23.12 -1.63 -12.15
N GLY A 116 24.19 -1.97 -11.43
CA GLY A 116 25.23 -1.00 -11.07
C GLY A 116 24.75 0.21 -10.25
N GLN A 117 24.17 -0.02 -9.07
CA GLN A 117 23.65 1.04 -8.19
C GLN A 117 22.47 1.86 -8.72
N SER A 118 21.89 1.48 -9.87
CA SER A 118 20.63 2.02 -10.36
C SER A 118 19.52 1.94 -9.30
N ILE A 119 18.66 2.95 -9.32
CA ILE A 119 17.49 3.04 -8.45
C ILE A 119 16.22 2.83 -9.29
N GLY A 120 15.27 2.08 -8.74
CA GLY A 120 13.93 1.91 -9.28
C GLY A 120 12.88 2.24 -8.23
N GLU A 121 11.75 2.78 -8.66
CA GLU A 121 10.62 3.09 -7.78
C GLU A 121 9.37 2.42 -8.33
N ILE A 122 8.65 1.70 -7.46
CA ILE A 122 7.38 1.05 -7.79
C ILE A 122 6.42 1.30 -6.64
N SER A 123 5.15 1.55 -6.97
CA SER A 123 4.05 1.63 -6.03
C SER A 123 2.99 0.59 -6.38
N LEU A 124 2.47 -0.11 -5.37
CA LEU A 124 1.34 -1.02 -5.51
C LEU A 124 0.17 -0.44 -4.73
N GLU A 125 -0.99 -0.31 -5.39
CA GLU A 125 -2.25 0.08 -4.76
C GLU A 125 -3.24 -1.07 -4.89
N TYR A 126 -3.82 -1.53 -3.78
CA TYR A 126 -4.74 -2.66 -3.77
C TYR A 126 -5.67 -2.65 -2.57
N ASP A 127 -6.75 -3.41 -2.67
CA ASP A 127 -7.65 -3.70 -1.55
C ASP A 127 -7.43 -5.12 -1.03
N THR A 128 -7.57 -5.33 0.27
CA THR A 128 -7.60 -6.67 0.90
C THR A 128 -8.73 -6.75 1.93
N ASP A 129 -9.10 -7.94 2.37
CA ASP A 129 -10.25 -8.14 3.26
C ASP A 129 -9.91 -7.82 4.74
N ILE A 130 -10.90 -7.30 5.49
CA ILE A 130 -10.86 -7.18 6.95
C ILE A 130 -11.01 -8.58 7.57
N ILE A 131 -10.18 -8.89 8.57
CA ILE A 131 -10.05 -10.26 9.12
C ILE A 131 -10.99 -10.53 10.30
N SER A 132 -11.38 -9.53 11.10
CA SER A 132 -12.27 -9.75 12.26
C SER A 132 -13.28 -8.61 12.47
N GLN A 133 -14.52 -9.00 12.79
CA GLN A 133 -15.60 -8.10 13.20
C GLN A 133 -16.46 -8.81 14.26
N GLU A 134 -16.36 -8.37 15.51
CA GLU A 134 -17.20 -8.85 16.62
C GLU A 134 -17.76 -7.65 17.38
N ASN A 135 -19.10 -7.58 17.54
CA ASN A 135 -19.79 -6.65 18.44
C ASN A 135 -19.20 -5.21 18.43
N GLU A 136 -19.20 -4.57 17.26
CA GLU A 136 -18.69 -3.20 17.01
C GLU A 136 -17.17 -3.01 17.02
N LYS A 137 -16.40 -4.00 17.47
CA LYS A 137 -14.95 -4.03 17.34
C LYS A 137 -14.58 -4.60 15.98
N ILE A 138 -13.86 -3.79 15.20
CA ILE A 138 -13.36 -4.15 13.88
C ILE A 138 -11.85 -4.25 13.98
N GLY A 139 -11.29 -5.28 13.37
CA GLY A 139 -9.85 -5.52 13.37
C GLY A 139 -9.35 -5.99 12.02
N PHE A 140 -8.17 -5.50 11.64
CA PHE A 140 -7.40 -6.08 10.53
C PHE A 140 -6.00 -6.46 11.01
N THR A 141 -5.44 -7.46 10.35
CA THR A 141 -4.05 -7.88 10.53
C THR A 141 -3.45 -8.12 9.16
N ILE A 142 -2.20 -7.70 8.97
CA ILE A 142 -1.46 -7.85 7.73
C ILE A 142 0.01 -8.09 8.04
N GLN A 143 0.71 -8.81 7.18
CA GLN A 143 2.18 -8.87 7.23
C GLN A 143 2.76 -7.48 7.03
N SER A 144 3.49 -6.95 8.01
CA SER A 144 4.10 -5.60 8.01
C SER A 144 4.82 -5.21 6.72
N ILE A 145 5.57 -6.14 6.13
CA ILE A 145 6.27 -6.01 4.85
C ILE A 145 5.93 -7.21 3.95
N PRO A 146 5.91 -7.04 2.62
CA PRO A 146 5.77 -8.15 1.69
C PRO A 146 7.08 -8.93 1.56
N LYS A 147 7.00 -10.14 1.02
CA LYS A 147 8.19 -10.92 0.64
C LYS A 147 8.63 -10.53 -0.76
N LEU A 148 9.93 -10.26 -0.93
CA LEU A 148 10.50 -9.87 -2.22
C LEU A 148 11.41 -10.97 -2.79
N THR A 149 11.56 -11.01 -4.10
CA THR A 149 12.55 -11.83 -4.80
C THR A 149 13.06 -11.04 -6.01
N PRO A 150 14.39 -10.88 -6.20
CA PRO A 150 15.52 -11.50 -5.48
C PRO A 150 15.67 -11.03 -4.03
N LEU A 151 16.56 -11.68 -3.26
CA LEU A 151 16.76 -11.42 -1.83
C LEU A 151 17.00 -9.93 -1.56
N SER A 152 16.18 -9.36 -0.67
CA SER A 152 16.22 -7.95 -0.31
C SER A 152 16.60 -7.71 1.14
N PHE A 153 17.31 -6.62 1.37
CA PHE A 153 17.54 -6.03 2.68
C PHE A 153 16.77 -4.71 2.78
N TYR A 154 16.09 -4.46 3.90
CA TYR A 154 15.33 -3.23 4.07
C TYR A 154 16.18 -2.21 4.81
N SER A 155 16.55 -1.10 4.16
CA SER A 155 17.27 0.00 4.81
C SER A 155 16.38 0.86 5.68
N LYS A 156 15.10 0.99 5.31
CA LYS A 156 14.08 1.70 6.08
C LYS A 156 12.70 1.09 5.80
N VAL A 157 11.93 0.87 6.87
CA VAL A 157 10.53 0.47 6.84
C VAL A 157 9.70 1.53 7.53
N GLU A 158 8.67 2.03 6.86
CA GLU A 158 7.68 2.95 7.43
C GLU A 158 6.28 2.42 7.16
N ILE A 159 5.47 2.23 8.21
CA ILE A 159 4.08 1.76 8.11
C ILE A 159 3.19 2.83 8.71
N CYS A 160 2.42 3.50 7.87
CA CYS A 160 1.43 4.48 8.28
C CYS A 160 0.04 3.87 8.21
N VAL A 161 -0.71 3.98 9.29
CA VAL A 161 -2.09 3.47 9.37
C VAL A 161 -3.01 4.63 9.65
N TYR A 162 -4.05 4.76 8.84
CA TYR A 162 -5.04 5.82 8.93
C TYR A 162 -6.41 5.19 9.20
N PRO A 163 -6.78 5.00 10.48
CA PRO A 163 -8.11 4.54 10.85
C PRO A 163 -9.18 5.42 10.20
N PRO A 164 -10.38 4.90 10.01
CA PRO A 164 -11.50 5.70 9.54
C PRO A 164 -11.70 6.96 10.39
N SER A 165 -12.19 8.05 9.78
CA SER A 165 -12.49 9.30 10.50
C SER A 165 -13.55 9.15 11.60
N THR A 166 -14.26 8.02 11.59
CA THR A 166 -15.30 7.61 12.54
C THR A 166 -14.78 6.61 13.59
N ALA A 167 -13.47 6.36 13.65
CA ALA A 167 -12.88 5.41 14.57
C ALA A 167 -12.71 6.02 15.97
N LYS A 168 -13.08 5.26 17.00
CA LYS A 168 -12.76 5.50 18.41
C LYS A 168 -12.07 4.27 19.01
N ASN A 169 -11.46 4.41 20.19
CA ASN A 169 -10.81 3.31 20.92
C ASN A 169 -9.80 2.52 20.06
N VAL A 170 -8.98 3.26 19.30
CA VAL A 170 -8.02 2.72 18.34
C VAL A 170 -6.83 2.07 19.07
N GLN A 171 -6.57 0.79 18.83
CA GLN A 171 -5.43 0.05 19.41
C GLN A 171 -4.59 -0.58 18.30
N PHE A 172 -3.29 -0.32 18.33
CA PHE A 172 -2.33 -0.86 17.36
C PHE A 172 -1.63 -2.08 17.93
N TYR A 173 -1.32 -3.03 17.05
CA TYR A 173 -0.49 -4.17 17.39
C TYR A 173 0.62 -4.35 16.35
N SER A 174 1.81 -4.71 16.83
CA SER A 174 2.95 -5.03 15.98
C SER A 174 3.66 -6.26 16.51
N GLY A 175 3.82 -7.28 15.65
CA GLY A 175 4.62 -8.46 15.93
C GLY A 175 6.13 -8.26 15.77
N PHE A 176 6.58 -7.03 15.48
CA PHE A 176 7.99 -6.67 15.41
C PHE A 176 8.28 -5.36 16.14
N SER A 177 9.50 -5.22 16.67
CA SER A 177 9.94 -4.00 17.36
C SER A 177 9.95 -2.80 16.42
N LEU A 178 9.34 -1.70 16.87
CA LEU A 178 9.24 -0.42 16.16
C LEU A 178 10.16 0.57 16.86
N GLU A 179 10.91 1.37 16.09
CA GLU A 179 11.90 2.31 16.63
C GLU A 179 11.32 3.72 16.82
N SER A 180 10.32 4.09 16.02
CA SER A 180 9.68 5.39 16.10
C SER A 180 8.18 5.27 15.89
N GLU A 181 7.43 6.09 16.63
CA GLU A 181 5.99 6.28 16.47
C GLU A 181 5.72 7.78 16.33
N VAL A 182 5.08 8.16 15.23
CA VAL A 182 4.78 9.57 14.94
C VAL A 182 3.30 9.69 14.59
N ALA A 183 2.60 10.62 15.26
CA ALA A 183 1.23 10.97 14.92
C ALA A 183 1.16 11.50 13.48
N SER A 184 0.18 11.05 12.71
CA SER A 184 0.02 11.45 11.32
C SER A 184 -1.45 11.65 11.01
N GLU A 185 -1.77 12.72 10.29
CA GLU A 185 -3.13 12.99 9.85
C GLU A 185 -3.23 12.88 8.33
N LYS A 186 -4.34 12.30 7.86
CA LYS A 186 -4.62 12.25 6.42
C LYS A 186 -6.11 12.44 6.17
N LYS A 187 -6.45 13.09 5.06
CA LYS A 187 -7.84 13.30 4.64
C LYS A 187 -8.05 12.60 3.30
N LYS A 188 -9.02 11.68 3.22
CA LYS A 188 -9.47 11.06 1.96
C LYS A 188 -10.80 11.67 1.52
N ALA A 189 -11.24 11.29 0.32
CA ALA A 189 -12.56 11.69 -0.18
C ALA A 189 -13.66 11.29 0.81
N LEU A 190 -14.64 12.18 0.98
CA LEU A 190 -15.76 12.03 1.92
C LEU A 190 -15.38 12.03 3.41
N ASP A 191 -14.14 12.29 3.80
CA ASP A 191 -13.80 12.46 5.22
C ASP A 191 -14.22 13.86 5.71
N VAL A 192 -15.13 13.88 6.69
CA VAL A 192 -15.63 15.11 7.33
C VAL A 192 -14.56 15.70 8.24
N VAL A 193 -13.87 14.83 8.98
CA VAL A 193 -12.72 15.13 9.84
C VAL A 193 -11.50 14.33 9.40
N ASN A 194 -10.30 14.81 9.72
CA ASN A 194 -9.07 14.10 9.38
C ASN A 194 -9.02 12.72 10.04
N ARG A 195 -8.43 11.76 9.35
CA ARG A 195 -8.11 10.44 9.91
C ARG A 195 -6.89 10.59 10.81
N GLN A 196 -7.09 10.31 12.10
CA GLN A 196 -6.06 10.36 13.12
C GLN A 196 -5.27 9.05 13.09
N GLY A 197 -4.18 9.06 12.33
CA GLY A 197 -3.32 7.92 12.09
C GLY A 197 -2.00 7.96 12.85
N LYS A 198 -1.21 6.91 12.65
CA LYS A 198 0.14 6.79 13.20
C LYS A 198 1.06 6.18 12.16
N CYS A 199 2.29 6.70 12.10
CA CYS A 199 3.37 6.14 11.31
C CYS A 199 4.38 5.47 12.25
N PHE A 200 4.73 4.24 11.91
CA PHE A 200 5.67 3.42 12.64
C PHE A 200 6.91 3.21 11.78
N GLY A 201 8.07 3.54 12.32
CA GLY A 201 9.34 3.49 11.60
C GLY A 201 10.29 2.47 12.19
N ARG A 202 11.08 1.85 11.32
CA ARG A 202 12.24 1.05 11.68
C ARG A 202 13.36 1.28 10.67
N GLY A 203 14.59 1.40 11.16
CA GLY A 203 15.78 1.41 10.35
C GLY A 203 16.10 0.05 9.71
N LYS A 204 17.39 -0.20 9.53
CA LYS A 204 17.91 -1.38 8.83
C LYS A 204 17.39 -2.69 9.45
N THR A 205 16.75 -3.52 8.62
CA THR A 205 16.18 -4.80 9.06
C THR A 205 16.18 -5.84 7.94
N ALA A 206 16.37 -7.11 8.33
CA ALA A 206 16.26 -8.23 7.39
C ALA A 206 14.78 -8.57 7.14
N GLU A 207 14.46 -9.06 5.94
CA GLU A 207 13.09 -9.46 5.57
C GLU A 207 12.47 -10.41 6.61
N ILE A 208 13.22 -11.44 7.04
CA ILE A 208 12.75 -12.48 7.97
C ILE A 208 12.35 -11.90 9.34
N LEU A 209 13.02 -10.83 9.78
CA LEU A 209 12.75 -10.19 11.07
C LEU A 209 11.62 -9.17 10.99
N ALA A 210 11.55 -8.44 9.86
CA ALA A 210 10.53 -7.44 9.66
C ALA A 210 9.17 -8.07 9.32
N ARG A 211 9.13 -9.17 8.56
CA ARG A 211 7.91 -9.86 8.12
C ARG A 211 7.20 -10.55 9.28
N ARG A 212 6.43 -9.74 10.01
CA ARG A 212 5.61 -10.11 11.15
C ARG A 212 4.24 -9.49 10.98
N ASP A 213 3.27 -10.07 11.63
CA ASP A 213 1.93 -9.55 11.54
C ASP A 213 1.81 -8.21 12.30
N PHE A 214 1.08 -7.29 11.71
CA PHE A 214 0.85 -5.93 12.17
C PHE A 214 -0.62 -5.63 11.96
N GLY A 215 -1.24 -4.87 12.86
CA GLY A 215 -2.67 -4.66 12.76
C GLY A 215 -3.20 -3.55 13.64
N LEU A 216 -4.51 -3.41 13.56
CA LEU A 216 -5.27 -2.39 14.24
C LEU A 216 -6.62 -2.95 14.65
N THR A 217 -7.08 -2.61 15.84
CA THR A 217 -8.48 -2.73 16.24
C THR A 217 -9.05 -1.34 16.54
N TRP A 218 -10.32 -1.15 16.23
CA TRP A 218 -11.05 0.08 16.54
C TRP A 218 -12.55 -0.18 16.69
N GLU A 219 -13.24 0.79 17.25
CA GLU A 219 -14.69 0.82 17.33
C GLU A 219 -15.25 1.94 16.46
N ILE A 220 -16.48 1.78 15.99
CA ILE A 220 -17.16 2.83 15.21
C ILE A 220 -17.86 3.80 16.17
N ASP A 221 -17.57 5.08 15.99
CA ASP A 221 -18.33 6.16 16.58
C ASP A 221 -19.55 6.49 15.71
N MET A 222 -20.71 6.02 16.16
CA MET A 222 -21.99 6.22 15.45
C MET A 222 -22.44 7.69 15.43
N GLU A 223 -21.98 8.54 16.34
CA GLU A 223 -22.30 9.96 16.31
C GLU A 223 -21.59 10.64 15.14
N LEU A 224 -20.30 10.33 14.94
CA LEU A 224 -19.53 10.80 13.80
C LEU A 224 -20.05 10.26 12.45
N VAL A 225 -20.53 9.01 12.42
CA VAL A 225 -21.20 8.45 11.23
C VAL A 225 -22.46 9.24 10.88
N LYS A 226 -23.32 9.52 11.87
CA LYS A 226 -24.55 10.31 11.66
C LYS A 226 -24.21 11.73 11.18
N HIS A 227 -23.21 12.36 11.80
CA HIS A 227 -22.77 13.68 11.38
C HIS A 227 -22.30 13.67 9.92
N LYS A 228 -21.55 12.65 9.51
CA LYS A 228 -21.08 12.50 8.12
C LYS A 228 -22.22 12.32 7.11
N LEU A 229 -23.23 11.51 7.43
CA LEU A 229 -24.43 11.38 6.60
C LEU A 229 -25.19 12.71 6.50
N LEU A 230 -25.31 13.44 7.60
CA LEU A 230 -25.99 14.74 7.64
C LEU A 230 -25.27 15.78 6.77
N VAL A 231 -23.93 15.83 6.82
CA VAL A 231 -23.13 16.73 5.96
C VAL A 231 -23.38 16.43 4.48
N ILE A 232 -23.37 15.16 4.08
CA ILE A 232 -23.65 14.75 2.69
C ILE A 232 -25.08 15.16 2.29
N ALA A 233 -26.07 14.89 3.15
CA ALA A 233 -27.46 15.26 2.89
C ALA A 233 -27.63 16.78 2.75
N CYS A 234 -26.98 17.57 3.62
CA CYS A 234 -26.98 19.04 3.53
C CYS A 234 -26.33 19.53 2.23
N SER A 235 -25.23 18.92 1.78
CA SER A 235 -24.59 19.28 0.50
C SER A 235 -25.51 19.00 -0.69
N ILE A 236 -26.21 17.86 -0.70
CA ILE A 236 -27.19 17.53 -1.74
C ILE A 236 -28.37 18.49 -1.71
N ALA A 237 -28.92 18.78 -0.52
CA ALA A 237 -30.03 19.71 -0.37
C ALA A 237 -29.66 21.13 -0.83
N ALA A 238 -28.45 21.61 -0.50
CA ALA A 238 -27.94 22.89 -0.98
C ALA A 238 -27.84 22.93 -2.51
N PHE A 239 -27.31 21.88 -3.14
CA PHE A 239 -27.23 21.79 -4.60
C PHE A 239 -28.60 21.81 -5.28
N VAL A 240 -29.57 21.06 -4.75
CA VAL A 240 -30.94 21.06 -5.28
C VAL A 240 -31.61 22.42 -5.08
N GLY A 241 -31.40 23.04 -3.91
CA GLY A 241 -31.94 24.36 -3.59
C GLY A 241 -31.38 25.45 -4.51
N THR A 242 -30.07 25.45 -4.78
CA THR A 242 -29.45 26.41 -5.71
C THR A 242 -29.92 26.17 -7.14
N ALA A 243 -30.02 24.92 -7.59
CA ALA A 243 -30.55 24.58 -8.91
C ALA A 243 -32.01 25.03 -9.08
N TRP A 244 -32.84 24.88 -8.03
CA TRP A 244 -34.23 25.32 -8.04
C TRP A 244 -34.34 26.86 -8.08
N LEU A 245 -33.54 27.58 -7.28
CA LEU A 245 -33.48 29.04 -7.33
C LEU A 245 -33.04 29.54 -8.72
N PHE A 246 -32.07 28.90 -9.34
CA PHE A 246 -31.62 29.25 -10.68
C PHE A 246 -32.74 29.07 -11.72
N ARG A 247 -33.55 28.01 -11.59
CA ARG A 247 -34.71 27.78 -12.44
C ARG A 247 -35.83 28.81 -12.26
N LEU A 248 -35.99 29.38 -11.06
CA LEU A 248 -36.98 30.43 -10.80
C LEU A 248 -36.57 31.81 -11.34
N LEU A 249 -35.28 32.02 -11.59
CA LEU A 249 -34.72 33.28 -12.09
C LEU A 249 -34.62 33.34 -13.62
N LEU A 250 -34.79 32.21 -14.31
CA LEU A 250 -34.90 32.09 -15.77
C LEU A 250 -36.38 32.07 -16.20
#